data_AF-V5RYR8-F1
#
_entry.id   AF-V5RYR8-F1
#
_cell.length_a   1.000
_cell.length_b   1.000
_cell.length_c   1.000
_cell.angle_alpha   90.00
_cell.angle_beta   90.00
_cell.angle_gamma   90.00
#
_symmetry.space_group_name_H-M   'P 1'
#
loop_
_entity.id
_entity.type
_entity.pdbx_description
1 polymer ?
#
loop_
_entity_poly.entity_id
_entity_poly.type
_entity_poly.pdbx_seq_one_letter_code
_entity_poly.pdbx_strand_id
1 'polypeptide(L)'
;MHKRFFVGFTIVELLIVIVVIGILAGITTVSYAGVQSRAHDTRVQSNISGLADSLNAYYVANSYKYPVDQTSFMTITNARVNTDSYVTTNNAMLYCVQDSTGQTMAIVGQSKTGNTYYIKDDGKLQTAPTNLSSNNPTSICASLGLGSSSLYVWVNTAASGWLSNVK
;
A
#
# COMPACT_ATOMS: atom_id res chain seq x y z
N MET A 1 0.57 -37.29 56.70
CA MET A 1 0.77 -37.83 55.34
C MET A 1 -0.41 -37.36 54.46
N HIS A 2 -0.26 -36.26 53.74
CA HIS A 2 -1.33 -35.68 52.92
C HIS A 2 -1.38 -36.38 51.56
N LYS A 3 -2.34 -37.31 51.38
CA LYS A 3 -2.60 -37.94 50.09
C LYS A 3 -3.30 -36.91 49.19
N ARG A 4 -2.59 -36.40 48.19
CA ARG A 4 -3.18 -35.56 47.14
C ARG A 4 -3.93 -36.47 46.17
N PHE A 5 -5.25 -36.32 46.11
CA PHE A 5 -6.09 -36.91 45.07
C PHE A 5 -5.86 -36.13 43.77
N PHE A 6 -5.16 -36.75 42.82
CA PHE A 6 -5.22 -36.30 41.42
C PHE A 6 -6.53 -36.81 40.85
N VAL A 7 -7.51 -35.92 40.72
CA VAL A 7 -8.74 -36.18 39.97
C VAL A 7 -8.33 -36.21 38.50
N GLY A 8 -8.41 -37.38 37.87
CA GLY A 8 -8.01 -37.58 36.49
C GLY A 8 -8.95 -36.85 35.53
N PHE A 9 -8.38 -36.11 34.57
CA PHE A 9 -9.13 -35.47 33.48
C PHE A 9 -9.75 -36.56 32.61
N THR A 10 -11.05 -36.49 32.35
CA THR A 10 -11.75 -37.52 31.56
C THR A 10 -11.43 -37.38 30.07
N ILE A 11 -11.43 -38.51 29.35
CA ILE A 11 -11.27 -38.50 27.89
C ILE A 11 -12.38 -37.67 27.22
N VAL A 12 -13.58 -37.65 27.80
CA VAL A 12 -14.72 -36.87 27.30
C VAL A 12 -14.48 -35.37 27.45
N GLU A 13 -13.92 -34.92 28.57
CA GLU A 13 -13.53 -33.52 28.78
C GLU A 13 -12.45 -33.08 27.78
N LEU A 14 -11.48 -33.95 27.46
CA LEU A 14 -10.48 -33.62 26.46
C LEU A 14 -11.08 -33.58 25.04
N LEU A 15 -12.00 -34.51 24.74
CA LEU A 15 -12.65 -34.63 23.44
C LEU A 15 -13.52 -33.42 23.12
N ILE A 16 -14.32 -32.93 24.07
CA ILE A 16 -15.15 -31.74 23.83
C ILE A 16 -14.28 -30.49 23.62
N VAL A 17 -13.17 -30.37 24.35
CA VAL A 17 -12.25 -29.22 24.21
C VAL A 17 -11.65 -29.15 22.81
N ILE A 18 -11.15 -30.27 22.27
CA ILE A 18 -10.58 -30.27 20.92
C ILE A 18 -11.64 -30.01 19.84
N VAL A 19 -12.88 -30.48 20.03
CA VAL A 19 -13.99 -30.22 19.10
C VAL A 19 -14.35 -28.73 19.12
N VAL A 20 -14.47 -28.13 20.30
CA VAL A 20 -14.77 -26.69 20.44
C VAL A 20 -13.64 -25.84 19.84
N ILE A 21 -12.37 -26.16 20.10
CA ILE A 21 -11.23 -25.46 19.48
C ILE A 21 -11.25 -25.63 17.96
N GLY A 22 -11.59 -26.81 17.44
CA GLY A 22 -11.71 -27.06 16.00
C GLY A 22 -12.79 -26.19 15.34
N ILE A 23 -13.97 -26.08 15.95
CA ILE A 23 -15.06 -25.22 15.46
C ILE A 23 -14.65 -23.74 15.49
N LEU A 24 -14.08 -23.28 16.61
CA LEU A 24 -13.65 -21.88 16.76
C LEU A 24 -12.52 -21.52 15.78
N ALA A 25 -11.55 -22.41 15.58
CA ALA A 25 -10.47 -22.22 14.61
C ALA A 25 -11.00 -22.17 13.16
N GLY A 26 -12.00 -22.98 12.83
CA GLY A 26 -12.66 -22.95 11.52
C GLY A 26 -13.37 -21.64 11.19
N ILE A 27 -14.08 -21.05 12.17
CA ILE A 27 -14.79 -19.77 11.96
C ILE A 27 -13.80 -18.60 11.84
N THR A 28 -12.76 -18.60 12.68
CA THR A 28 -11.76 -17.52 12.69
C THR A 28 -10.94 -17.45 11.41
N THR A 29 -10.62 -18.57 10.76
CA THR A 29 -9.80 -18.59 9.53
C THR A 29 -10.46 -17.90 8.34
N VAL A 30 -11.77 -18.10 8.12
CA VAL A 30 -12.49 -17.47 7.00
C VAL A 30 -12.63 -15.96 7.18
N SER A 31 -12.92 -15.50 8.41
CA SER A 31 -13.05 -14.06 8.69
C SER A 31 -11.71 -13.32 8.67
N TYR A 32 -10.62 -13.97 9.09
CA TYR A 32 -9.28 -13.38 9.16
C TYR A 32 -8.73 -12.98 7.78
N ALA A 33 -8.99 -13.77 6.72
CA ALA A 33 -8.56 -13.44 5.36
C ALA A 33 -9.15 -12.12 4.84
N GLY A 34 -10.43 -11.86 5.11
CA GLY A 34 -11.09 -10.60 4.73
C GLY A 34 -10.57 -9.39 5.50
N VAL A 35 -10.26 -9.57 6.79
CA VAL A 35 -9.68 -8.51 7.65
C VAL A 35 -8.26 -8.15 7.19
N GLN A 36 -7.44 -9.15 6.88
CA GLN A 36 -6.09 -8.91 6.37
C GLN A 36 -6.11 -8.14 5.05
N SER A 37 -6.99 -8.52 4.12
CA SER A 37 -7.18 -7.83 2.84
C SER A 37 -7.50 -6.34 3.04
N ARG A 38 -8.51 -6.01 3.88
CA ARG A 38 -8.85 -4.63 4.22
C ARG A 38 -7.70 -3.89 4.90
N ALA A 39 -6.96 -4.56 5.77
CA ALA A 39 -5.81 -3.96 6.45
C ALA A 39 -4.68 -3.59 5.47
N HIS A 40 -4.43 -4.41 4.44
CA HIS A 40 -3.48 -4.08 3.38
C HIS A 40 -3.94 -2.84 2.59
N ASP A 41 -5.22 -2.80 2.19
CA ASP A 41 -5.78 -1.64 1.50
C ASP A 41 -5.66 -0.36 2.33
N THR A 42 -6.09 -0.39 3.60
CA THR A 42 -5.98 0.77 4.50
C THR A 42 -4.54 1.23 4.69
N ARG A 43 -3.58 0.31 4.77
CA ARG A 43 -2.15 0.67 4.85
C ARG A 43 -1.70 1.39 3.58
N VAL A 44 -1.99 0.86 2.40
CA VAL A 44 -1.63 1.50 1.13
C VAL A 44 -2.24 2.90 1.02
N GLN A 45 -3.53 3.04 1.36
CA GLN A 45 -4.20 4.33 1.37
C GLN A 45 -3.51 5.34 2.30
N SER A 46 -3.13 4.92 3.51
CA SER A 46 -2.40 5.75 4.47
C SER A 46 -0.99 6.11 3.97
N ASN A 47 -0.29 5.19 3.32
CA ASN A 47 1.06 5.39 2.80
C ASN A 47 1.06 6.41 1.64
N ILE A 48 0.10 6.28 0.72
CA ILE A 48 -0.12 7.23 -0.38
C ILE A 48 -0.47 8.62 0.17
N SER A 49 -1.35 8.68 1.18
CA SER A 49 -1.75 9.96 1.80
C SER A 49 -0.56 10.67 2.46
N GLY A 50 0.24 9.96 3.27
CA GLY A 50 1.41 10.57 3.91
C GLY A 50 2.49 11.02 2.92
N LEU A 51 2.61 10.34 1.78
CA LEU A 51 3.51 10.77 0.70
C LEU A 51 2.97 11.99 -0.04
N ALA A 52 1.67 12.02 -0.35
CA ALA A 52 1.02 13.19 -0.92
C ALA A 52 1.20 14.42 -0.01
N ASP A 53 1.00 14.27 1.31
CA ASP A 53 1.21 15.35 2.27
C ASP A 53 2.65 15.90 2.24
N SER A 54 3.64 15.01 2.15
CA SER A 54 5.06 15.39 2.07
C SER A 54 5.37 16.13 0.76
N LEU A 55 4.78 15.69 -0.35
CA LEU A 55 4.91 16.33 -1.66
C LEU A 55 4.20 17.68 -1.71
N ASN A 56 3.03 17.80 -1.07
CA ASN A 56 2.27 19.05 -0.97
C ASN A 56 3.00 20.07 -0.09
N ALA A 57 3.63 19.63 1.01
CA ALA A 57 4.52 20.48 1.79
C ALA A 57 5.70 21.00 0.97
N TYR A 58 6.30 20.13 0.14
CA TYR A 58 7.37 20.52 -0.77
C TYR A 58 6.89 21.52 -1.83
N TYR A 59 5.71 21.30 -2.41
CA TYR A 59 5.11 22.17 -3.41
C TYR A 59 5.02 23.62 -2.92
N VAL A 60 4.49 23.81 -1.70
CA VAL A 60 4.40 25.13 -1.08
C VAL A 60 5.78 25.73 -0.81
N ALA A 61 6.76 24.92 -0.38
CA ALA A 61 8.11 25.39 -0.09
C ALA A 61 8.95 25.72 -1.33
N ASN A 62 8.63 25.15 -2.50
CA ASN A 62 9.45 25.21 -3.71
C ASN A 62 8.76 25.94 -4.86
N SER A 63 8.21 27.12 -4.56
CA SER A 63 7.59 28.01 -5.56
C SER A 63 6.46 27.34 -6.34
N TYR A 64 5.63 26.54 -5.67
CA TYR A 64 4.47 25.86 -6.26
C TYR A 64 4.87 24.87 -7.36
N LYS A 65 5.93 24.09 -7.09
CA LYS A 65 6.42 23.04 -7.98
C LYS A 65 6.69 21.75 -7.24
N TYR A 66 6.11 20.67 -7.74
CA TYR A 66 6.42 19.31 -7.33
C TYR A 66 7.77 18.86 -7.92
N PRO A 67 8.38 17.81 -7.34
CA PRO A 67 9.60 17.22 -7.88
C PRO A 67 9.39 16.68 -9.30
N VAL A 68 10.25 17.07 -10.23
CA VAL A 68 10.17 16.66 -11.65
C VAL A 68 11.13 15.53 -12.01
N ASP A 69 12.00 15.15 -11.08
CA ASP A 69 12.99 14.09 -11.24
C ASP A 69 13.07 13.19 -10.00
N GLN A 70 13.63 12.00 -10.20
CA GLN A 70 13.74 11.00 -9.14
C GLN A 70 14.61 11.46 -7.97
N THR A 71 15.69 12.19 -8.20
CA THR A 71 16.60 12.63 -7.13
C THR A 71 15.89 13.61 -6.19
N SER A 72 15.19 14.59 -6.74
CA SER A 72 14.36 15.52 -5.99
C SER A 72 13.25 14.78 -5.25
N PHE A 73 12.55 13.85 -5.90
CA PHE A 73 11.50 13.04 -5.29
C PHE A 73 12.01 12.26 -4.06
N MET A 74 13.15 11.57 -4.18
CA MET A 74 13.70 10.74 -3.11
C MET A 74 14.16 11.53 -1.90
N THR A 75 14.57 12.79 -2.08
CA THR A 75 15.01 13.67 -0.99
C THR A 75 13.86 14.04 -0.05
N ILE A 76 12.64 14.09 -0.59
CA ILE A 76 11.43 14.51 0.13
C ILE A 76 10.73 13.29 0.72
N THR A 77 10.72 12.20 -0.03
CA THR A 77 9.96 10.99 0.30
C THR A 77 10.85 9.98 1.02
N ASN A 78 11.20 10.23 2.29
CA ASN A 78 11.67 9.14 3.15
C ASN A 78 10.47 8.26 3.53
N ALA A 79 9.98 7.53 2.53
CA ALA A 79 8.74 6.82 2.57
C ALA A 79 8.89 5.61 3.50
N ARG A 80 8.28 5.68 4.69
CA ARG A 80 8.05 4.49 5.51
C ARG A 80 6.88 3.75 4.91
N VAL A 81 7.17 2.85 3.98
CA VAL A 81 6.14 2.14 3.22
C VAL A 81 6.08 0.71 3.72
N ASN A 82 4.91 0.26 4.14
CA ASN A 82 4.73 -1.16 4.44
C ASN A 82 4.66 -1.93 3.11
N THR A 83 5.82 -2.32 2.61
CA THR A 83 5.98 -2.96 1.29
C THR A 83 5.18 -4.26 1.16
N ASP A 84 4.97 -4.98 2.27
CA ASP A 84 4.15 -6.20 2.34
C ASP A 84 2.68 -6.00 1.99
N SER A 85 2.19 -4.76 2.02
CA SER A 85 0.80 -4.42 1.70
C SER A 85 0.55 -4.13 0.23
N TYR A 86 1.59 -4.20 -0.59
CA TYR A 86 1.53 -3.94 -2.03
C TYR A 86 1.59 -5.22 -2.86
N VAL A 87 1.19 -5.11 -4.13
CA VAL A 87 1.36 -6.19 -5.10
C VAL A 87 2.84 -6.52 -5.29
N THR A 88 3.18 -7.81 -5.36
CA THR A 88 4.58 -8.27 -5.53
C THR A 88 4.85 -8.85 -6.92
N THR A 89 3.80 -9.06 -7.71
CA THR A 89 3.88 -9.67 -9.04
C THR A 89 3.96 -8.65 -10.18
N ASN A 90 3.54 -7.42 -9.91
CA ASN A 90 3.49 -6.30 -10.85
C ASN A 90 4.19 -5.08 -10.22
N ASN A 91 4.21 -3.96 -10.93
CA ASN A 91 4.64 -2.69 -10.34
C ASN A 91 3.65 -2.28 -9.25
N ALA A 92 4.18 -1.86 -8.10
CA ALA A 92 3.33 -1.51 -6.98
C ALA A 92 3.04 -0.01 -6.86
N MET A 93 3.92 0.86 -7.37
CA MET A 93 3.83 2.28 -7.05
C MET A 93 4.52 3.18 -8.06
N LEU A 94 3.81 4.23 -8.49
CA LEU A 94 4.25 5.21 -9.48
C LEU A 94 3.92 6.61 -8.99
N TYR A 95 4.88 7.51 -9.17
CA TYR A 95 4.68 8.95 -9.06
C TYR A 95 4.70 9.56 -10.45
N CYS A 96 3.72 10.41 -10.74
CA CYS A 96 3.53 11.13 -11.98
C CYS A 96 3.59 12.62 -11.70
N VAL A 97 4.20 13.39 -12.60
CA VAL A 97 4.27 14.85 -12.51
C VAL A 97 4.21 15.47 -13.90
N GLN A 98 3.55 16.62 -14.00
CA GLN A 98 3.45 17.35 -15.26
C GLN A 98 4.79 17.94 -15.65
N ASP A 99 5.31 17.53 -16.82
CA ASP A 99 6.55 17.96 -17.49
C ASP A 99 7.57 18.74 -16.63
N SER A 100 8.12 19.84 -17.17
CA SER A 100 9.06 20.72 -16.47
C SER A 100 8.35 21.76 -15.60
N THR A 101 7.03 21.88 -15.73
CA THR A 101 6.24 22.83 -14.95
C THR A 101 6.11 22.40 -13.49
N GLY A 102 5.98 21.09 -13.24
CA GLY A 102 5.83 20.54 -11.89
C GLY A 102 4.56 21.01 -11.19
N GLN A 103 3.56 21.51 -11.91
CA GLN A 103 2.39 22.13 -11.29
C GLN A 103 1.33 21.12 -10.86
N THR A 104 1.26 20.00 -11.55
CA THR A 104 0.31 18.92 -11.28
C THR A 104 1.07 17.64 -10.99
N MET A 105 0.62 16.85 -10.02
CA MET A 105 1.16 15.54 -9.68
C MET A 105 0.05 14.50 -9.47
N ALA A 106 0.38 13.23 -9.60
CA ALA A 106 -0.39 12.16 -8.99
C ALA A 106 0.53 11.07 -8.45
N ILE A 107 0.15 10.49 -7.32
CA ILE A 107 0.83 9.35 -6.73
C ILE A 107 -0.15 8.20 -6.65
N VAL A 108 0.23 7.06 -7.20
CA VAL A 108 -0.63 5.89 -7.34
C VAL A 108 0.08 4.67 -6.77
N GLY A 109 -0.68 3.84 -6.05
CA GLY A 109 -0.19 2.59 -5.49
C GLY A 109 -1.23 1.47 -5.60
N GLN A 110 -0.76 0.26 -5.90
CA GLN A 110 -1.56 -0.94 -5.99
C GLN A 110 -1.32 -1.83 -4.76
N SER A 111 -2.40 -2.06 -4.03
CA SER A 111 -2.42 -2.95 -2.87
C SER A 111 -2.25 -4.41 -3.27
N LYS A 112 -1.87 -5.23 -2.29
CA LYS A 112 -1.74 -6.69 -2.43
C LYS A 112 -3.06 -7.37 -2.83
N THR A 113 -4.19 -6.72 -2.57
CA THR A 113 -5.53 -7.20 -2.94
C THR A 113 -5.85 -6.93 -4.42
N GLY A 114 -5.02 -6.14 -5.11
CA GLY A 114 -5.22 -5.71 -6.50
C GLY A 114 -5.90 -4.35 -6.63
N ASN A 115 -6.45 -3.80 -5.55
CA ASN A 115 -7.06 -2.47 -5.55
C ASN A 115 -6.00 -1.38 -5.75
N THR A 116 -6.27 -0.44 -6.64
CA THR A 116 -5.36 0.67 -6.95
C THR A 116 -5.94 1.98 -6.44
N TYR A 117 -5.12 2.74 -5.72
CA TYR A 117 -5.49 4.02 -5.11
C TYR A 117 -4.56 5.11 -5.60
N TYR A 118 -5.05 6.33 -5.74
CA TYR A 118 -4.25 7.48 -6.09
C TYR A 118 -4.72 8.74 -5.37
N ILE A 119 -3.80 9.69 -5.26
CA ILE A 119 -4.09 11.09 -4.93
C ILE A 119 -3.51 11.93 -6.06
N LYS A 120 -4.29 12.91 -6.52
CA LYS A 120 -3.87 13.93 -7.47
C LYS A 120 -3.78 15.26 -6.71
N ASP A 121 -2.63 15.92 -6.81
CA ASP A 121 -2.35 17.20 -6.15
C ASP A 121 -2.68 17.19 -4.64
N ASP A 122 -3.40 18.20 -4.17
CA ASP A 122 -3.97 18.32 -2.81
C ASP A 122 -5.37 17.67 -2.69
N GLY A 123 -5.75 16.88 -3.69
CA GLY A 123 -7.04 16.21 -3.77
C GLY A 123 -7.22 15.10 -2.74
N LYS A 124 -8.42 14.52 -2.77
CA LYS A 124 -8.75 13.37 -1.92
C LYS A 124 -8.22 12.09 -2.52
N LEU A 125 -7.99 11.11 -1.65
CA LEU A 125 -7.75 9.73 -2.03
C LEU A 125 -8.91 9.19 -2.88
N GLN A 126 -8.57 8.63 -4.03
CA GLN A 126 -9.50 8.05 -4.99
C GLN A 126 -9.04 6.64 -5.40
N THR A 127 -9.96 5.83 -5.90
CA THR A 127 -9.64 4.55 -6.55
C THR A 127 -9.31 4.79 -8.01
N ALA A 128 -8.17 4.27 -8.48
CA ALA A 128 -7.74 4.42 -9.86
C ALA A 128 -8.50 3.44 -10.78
N PRO A 129 -8.85 3.83 -12.01
CA PRO A 129 -9.52 2.96 -12.98
C PRO A 129 -8.57 1.93 -13.62
N THR A 130 -7.26 2.04 -13.38
CA THR A 130 -6.21 1.24 -14.02
C THR A 130 -5.33 0.54 -13.00
N ASN A 131 -4.98 -0.71 -13.27
CA ASN A 131 -3.97 -1.44 -12.51
C ASN A 131 -2.56 -1.07 -13.00
N LEU A 132 -1.57 -1.09 -12.11
CA LEU A 132 -0.17 -0.77 -12.40
C LEU A 132 0.58 -1.89 -13.17
N SER A 133 -0.17 -2.85 -13.73
CA SER A 133 0.36 -3.99 -14.48
C SER A 133 0.92 -3.63 -15.86
N SER A 134 0.52 -2.49 -16.44
CA SER A 134 1.12 -1.99 -17.68
C SER A 134 2.42 -1.24 -17.38
N ASN A 135 3.55 -1.68 -17.92
CA ASN A 135 4.84 -0.97 -17.85
C ASN A 135 4.87 0.34 -18.68
N ASN A 136 3.72 0.92 -19.04
CA ASN A 136 3.63 2.18 -19.78
C ASN A 136 3.21 3.33 -18.82
N PRO A 137 4.17 3.94 -18.10
CA PRO A 137 3.88 4.96 -17.10
C PRO A 137 3.20 6.19 -17.71
N THR A 138 3.53 6.57 -18.94
CA THR A 138 2.90 7.73 -19.60
C THR A 138 1.40 7.56 -19.75
N SER A 139 0.94 6.36 -20.12
CA SER A 139 -0.51 6.06 -20.21
C SER A 139 -1.21 6.04 -18.86
N ILE A 140 -0.51 5.59 -17.80
CA ILE A 140 -1.04 5.61 -16.43
C ILE A 140 -1.15 7.07 -15.95
N CYS A 141 -0.11 7.88 -16.13
CA CYS A 141 -0.16 9.30 -15.76
C CYS A 141 -1.28 10.04 -16.52
N ALA A 142 -1.48 9.71 -17.81
CA ALA A 142 -2.60 10.19 -18.61
C ALA A 142 -3.98 9.80 -18.07
N SER A 143 -4.15 8.55 -17.63
CA SER A 143 -5.43 8.09 -17.05
C SER A 143 -5.73 8.75 -15.69
N LEU A 144 -4.69 9.19 -14.98
CA LEU A 144 -4.80 9.96 -13.73
C LEU A 144 -4.98 11.46 -13.96
N GLY A 145 -5.08 11.89 -15.22
CA GLY A 145 -5.37 13.29 -15.58
C GLY A 145 -4.16 14.21 -15.55
N LEU A 146 -2.94 13.67 -15.69
CA LEU A 146 -1.75 14.42 -16.07
C LEU A 146 -1.58 14.25 -17.57
N GLY A 147 -1.54 15.33 -18.36
CA GLY A 147 -1.55 15.24 -19.82
C GLY A 147 -0.45 14.35 -20.43
N SER A 148 -0.44 14.21 -21.76
CA SER A 148 0.48 13.34 -22.50
C SER A 148 1.98 13.64 -22.32
N SER A 149 2.32 14.82 -21.78
CA SER A 149 3.70 15.23 -21.43
C SER A 149 3.94 15.09 -19.93
N SER A 150 3.86 13.87 -19.41
CA SER A 150 4.13 13.59 -17.99
C SER A 150 5.53 13.02 -17.78
N LEU A 151 6.26 13.53 -16.79
CA LEU A 151 7.41 12.85 -16.20
C LEU A 151 6.92 11.89 -15.11
N TYR A 152 7.77 10.93 -14.75
CA TYR A 152 7.40 9.91 -13.79
C TYR A 152 8.60 9.37 -13.03
N VAL A 153 8.32 8.83 -11.85
CA VAL A 153 9.26 8.10 -11.01
C VAL A 153 8.60 6.81 -10.57
N TRP A 154 9.18 5.69 -10.97
CA TRP A 154 8.77 4.40 -10.43
C TRP A 154 9.28 4.27 -9.00
N VAL A 155 8.36 4.24 -8.04
CA VAL A 155 8.70 4.01 -6.62
C VAL A 155 8.90 2.53 -6.35
N ASN A 156 8.15 1.69 -7.07
CA ASN A 156 8.37 0.26 -7.12
C ASN A 156 8.06 -0.29 -8.51
N THR A 157 8.95 -1.16 -9.02
CA THR A 157 8.67 -2.02 -10.18
C THR A 157 8.88 -3.49 -9.84
N ALA A 158 8.24 -4.37 -10.60
CA ALA A 158 8.50 -5.82 -10.48
C ALA A 158 9.96 -6.18 -10.83
N ALA A 159 10.63 -5.39 -11.67
CA ALA A 159 11.99 -5.66 -12.14
C ALA A 159 13.08 -5.13 -11.20
N SER A 160 12.87 -3.95 -10.62
CA SER A 160 13.89 -3.23 -9.83
C SER A 160 13.57 -3.21 -8.33
N GLY A 161 12.38 -3.66 -7.94
CA GLY A 161 11.92 -3.56 -6.56
C GLY A 161 11.64 -2.11 -6.16
N TRP A 162 11.75 -1.84 -4.86
CA TRP A 162 11.52 -0.53 -4.26
C TRP A 162 12.74 0.38 -4.41
N LEU A 163 12.50 1.70 -4.54
CA LEU A 163 13.56 2.69 -4.44
C LEU A 163 14.30 2.60 -3.09
N SER A 164 15.59 2.94 -3.10
CA SER A 164 16.48 2.76 -1.94
C SER A 164 16.15 3.63 -0.72
N ASN A 165 15.39 4.72 -0.92
CA ASN A 165 14.91 5.61 0.13
C ASN A 165 13.61 5.12 0.80
N VAL A 166 12.99 4.06 0.27
CA VAL A 166 11.82 3.42 0.86
C VAL A 166 12.27 2.48 1.97
N LYS A 167 11.71 2.63 3.17
CA LYS A 167 12.02 1.82 4.36
C LYS A 167 10.81 1.14 4.95
#